data_AF-A4ACV4-F1
#
_entry.id   AF-A4ACV4-F1
#
_cell.length_a   1.000
_cell.length_b   1.000
_cell.length_c   1.000
_cell.angle_alpha   90.00
_cell.angle_beta   90.00
_cell.angle_gamma   90.00
#
_symmetry.space_group_name_H-M   'P 1'
#
loop_
_entity.id
_entity.type
_entity.pdbx_description
1 polymer ?
#
loop_
_entity_poly.entity_id
_entity_poly.type
_entity_poly.pdbx_seq_one_letter_code
_entity_poly.pdbx_strand_id
1 'polypeptide(L)'
;MTDSGTQILQRILGFTTVFLGFCSYLIWRPTNLIMFRWIDSAGLQDVYVAPRFVIQQIVRDPPSWVVYSAPNGLWVAGSSVLLMAAAPSSIAVHRMGLFAIPVCALGLEIGQVSTWIPGTFDGLDLLAIASGSAVVWMYFFYCVSHHSTDRRHTLNG
;
A
#
# COMPACT_ATOMS: atom_id res chain seq x y z
N MET A 1 -22.34 1.60 0.41
CA MET A 1 -21.71 1.40 -0.91
C MET A 1 -21.11 0.00 -1.07
N THR A 2 -20.93 -0.74 0.03
CA THR A 2 -20.49 -2.13 0.04
C THR A 2 -21.23 -2.87 1.16
N ASP A 3 -21.69 -4.09 0.89
CA ASP A 3 -22.25 -4.98 1.90
C ASP A 3 -21.17 -5.43 2.90
N SER A 4 -21.57 -6.06 4.01
CA SER A 4 -20.65 -6.49 5.07
C SER A 4 -19.61 -7.50 4.58
N GLY A 5 -19.95 -8.38 3.64
CA GLY A 5 -19.03 -9.34 3.04
C GLY A 5 -17.94 -8.65 2.21
N THR A 6 -18.34 -7.70 1.36
CA THR A 6 -17.38 -6.91 0.56
C THR A 6 -16.41 -6.12 1.45
N GLN A 7 -16.88 -5.55 2.56
CA GLN A 7 -16.01 -4.83 3.51
C GLN A 7 -14.99 -5.75 4.19
N ILE A 8 -15.38 -6.96 4.59
CA ILE A 8 -14.46 -7.94 5.19
C ILE A 8 -13.38 -8.32 4.17
N LEU A 9 -13.75 -8.59 2.92
CA LEU A 9 -12.80 -8.91 1.87
C LEU A 9 -11.82 -7.76 1.62
N GLN A 10 -12.31 -6.52 1.55
CA GLN A 10 -11.45 -5.34 1.40
C GLN A 10 -10.45 -5.23 2.56
N ARG A 11 -10.88 -5.47 3.80
CA ARG A 11 -9.96 -5.46 4.96
C ARG A 11 -8.89 -6.53 4.84
N ILE A 12 -9.26 -7.76 4.54
CA ILE A 12 -8.31 -8.87 4.35
C ILE A 12 -7.30 -8.51 3.25
N LEU A 13 -7.80 -8.11 2.07
CA LEU A 13 -6.96 -7.74 0.94
C LEU A 13 -6.02 -6.58 1.28
N GLY A 14 -6.54 -5.53 1.91
CA GLY A 14 -5.77 -4.35 2.30
C GLY A 14 -4.65 -4.70 3.29
N PHE A 15 -4.98 -5.45 4.34
CA PHE A 15 -3.99 -5.88 5.34
C PHE A 15 -2.94 -6.81 4.72
N THR A 16 -3.34 -7.79 3.90
CA THR A 16 -2.40 -8.68 3.21
C THR A 16 -1.46 -7.88 2.31
N THR A 17 -1.97 -6.91 1.55
CA THR A 17 -1.15 -6.09 0.64
C THR A 17 -0.13 -5.24 1.41
N VAL A 18 -0.55 -4.56 2.47
CA VAL A 18 0.37 -3.80 3.34
C VAL A 18 1.40 -4.72 3.99
N PHE A 19 0.96 -5.88 4.48
CA PHE A 19 1.82 -6.85 5.12
C PHE A 19 2.90 -7.38 4.17
N LEU A 20 2.56 -7.67 2.91
CA LEU A 20 3.54 -8.07 1.91
C LEU A 20 4.58 -6.97 1.64
N GLY A 21 4.14 -5.71 1.55
CA GLY A 21 5.05 -4.57 1.44
C GLY A 21 5.99 -4.48 2.65
N PHE A 22 5.44 -4.63 3.86
CA PHE A 22 6.22 -4.65 5.10
C PHE A 22 7.23 -5.80 5.15
N CYS A 23 6.83 -7.03 4.80
CA CYS A 23 7.70 -8.19 4.75
C CYS A 23 8.85 -7.98 3.75
N SER A 24 8.55 -7.52 2.53
CA SER A 24 9.59 -7.26 1.53
C SER A 24 10.61 -6.22 2.02
N TYR A 25 10.12 -5.17 2.69
CA TYR A 25 10.98 -4.17 3.31
C TYR A 25 11.87 -4.76 4.40
N LEU A 26 11.29 -5.52 5.34
CA LEU A 26 12.02 -6.12 6.44
C LEU A 26 13.01 -7.21 6.02
N ILE A 27 12.76 -7.92 4.92
CA ILE A 27 13.65 -8.98 4.47
C ILE A 27 14.83 -8.39 3.73
N TRP A 28 14.61 -7.53 2.72
CA TRP A 28 15.69 -7.19 1.79
C TRP A 28 16.28 -5.79 1.95
N ARG A 29 15.63 -4.85 2.65
CA ARG A 29 16.19 -3.50 2.80
C ARG A 29 17.40 -3.48 3.73
N PRO A 30 18.32 -2.51 3.56
CA PRO A 30 19.40 -2.27 4.52
C PRO A 30 18.89 -1.95 5.94
N THR A 31 19.59 -2.43 6.97
CA THR A 31 19.23 -2.25 8.40
C THR A 31 19.56 -0.87 8.96
N ASN A 32 20.22 0.01 8.20
CA ASN A 32 20.56 1.36 8.66
C ASN A 32 19.37 2.34 8.61
N LEU A 33 18.22 1.92 8.07
CA LEU A 33 17.01 2.74 7.95
C LEU A 33 16.34 2.97 9.32
N ILE A 34 15.64 4.10 9.46
CA ILE A 34 15.01 4.55 10.71
C ILE A 34 14.10 3.48 11.32
N MET A 35 13.36 2.76 10.48
CA MET A 35 12.45 1.70 10.92
C MET A 35 13.16 0.59 11.72
N PHE A 36 14.36 0.17 11.32
CA PHE A 36 15.12 -0.83 12.06
C PHE A 36 15.57 -0.29 13.41
N ARG A 37 15.95 0.99 13.49
CA ARG A 37 16.26 1.63 14.78
C ARG A 37 15.05 1.62 15.72
N TRP A 38 13.84 1.85 15.22
CA TRP A 38 12.63 1.76 16.03
C TRP A 38 12.39 0.32 16.52
N ILE A 39 12.53 -0.67 15.65
CA ILE A 39 12.38 -2.09 16.00
C ILE A 39 13.43 -2.51 17.06
N ASP A 40 14.69 -2.14 16.85
CA ASP A 40 15.79 -2.44 17.77
C ASP A 40 15.58 -1.75 19.13
N SER A 41 15.12 -0.49 19.13
CA SER A 41 14.80 0.24 20.36
C SER A 41 13.65 -0.38 21.17
N ALA A 42 12.77 -1.13 20.50
CA ALA A 42 11.69 -1.88 21.12
C ALA A 42 12.13 -3.30 21.57
N GLY A 43 13.37 -3.71 21.31
CA GLY A 43 13.87 -5.06 21.59
C GLY A 43 13.26 -6.14 20.69
N LEU A 44 12.77 -5.77 19.50
CA LEU A 44 12.05 -6.64 18.58
C LEU A 44 12.89 -7.06 17.36
N GLN A 45 14.23 -7.06 17.47
CA GLN A 45 15.14 -7.37 16.37
C GLN A 45 14.87 -8.72 15.69
N ASP A 46 14.38 -9.72 16.44
CA ASP A 46 14.08 -11.05 15.90
C ASP A 46 13.00 -11.04 14.81
N VAL A 47 12.16 -9.99 14.77
CA VAL A 47 11.13 -9.77 13.74
C VAL A 47 11.73 -9.67 12.33
N TYR A 48 12.98 -9.21 12.19
CA TYR A 48 13.66 -9.17 10.90
C TYR A 48 14.88 -10.09 10.81
N VAL A 49 15.54 -10.42 11.93
CA VAL A 49 16.76 -11.25 11.90
C VAL A 49 16.43 -12.68 11.44
N ALA A 50 15.43 -13.32 12.04
CA ALA A 50 15.09 -14.71 11.71
C ALA A 50 14.55 -14.87 10.27
N PRO A 51 13.60 -14.03 9.79
CA PRO A 51 13.14 -14.12 8.40
C PRO A 51 14.25 -13.87 7.39
N ARG A 52 15.17 -12.93 7.66
CA ARG A 52 16.32 -12.68 6.78
C ARG A 52 17.24 -13.89 6.68
N PHE A 53 17.57 -14.50 7.81
CA PHE A 53 18.44 -15.67 7.83
C PHE A 53 17.88 -16.83 6.99
N VAL A 54 16.56 -17.02 6.97
CA VAL A 54 15.93 -18.08 6.17
C VAL A 54 15.74 -17.65 4.72
N ILE A 55 15.12 -16.50 4.48
CA ILE A 55 14.65 -16.11 3.15
C ILE A 55 15.80 -15.66 2.25
N GLN A 56 16.81 -14.96 2.78
CA GLN A 56 17.95 -14.53 1.96
C GLN A 56 18.86 -15.71 1.54
N GLN A 57 18.71 -16.88 2.15
CA GLN A 57 19.38 -18.12 1.68
C GLN A 57 18.66 -18.73 0.47
N ILE A 58 17.37 -18.46 0.32
CA ILE A 58 16.54 -18.93 -0.80
C ILE A 58 16.57 -17.93 -1.95
N VAL A 59 16.39 -16.65 -1.63
CA VAL A 59 16.38 -15.53 -2.59
C VAL A 59 17.41 -14.50 -2.13
N ARG A 60 18.65 -14.73 -2.56
CA ARG A 60 19.81 -13.91 -2.16
C ARG A 60 19.75 -12.51 -2.75
N ASP A 61 19.53 -12.42 -4.06
CA ASP A 61 19.61 -11.19 -4.83
C ASP A 61 18.31 -10.95 -5.62
N PRO A 62 17.23 -10.50 -4.96
CA PRO A 62 16.01 -10.11 -5.67
C PRO A 62 16.28 -8.90 -6.58
N PRO A 63 15.48 -8.70 -7.64
CA PRO A 63 15.56 -7.51 -8.47
C PRO A 63 15.44 -6.23 -7.63
N SER A 64 16.24 -5.21 -7.94
CA SER A 64 16.27 -3.94 -7.19
C SER A 64 14.89 -3.31 -7.03
N TRP A 65 14.07 -3.32 -8.09
CA TRP A 65 12.72 -2.76 -8.05
C TRP A 65 11.81 -3.47 -7.04
N VAL A 66 12.01 -4.78 -6.77
CA VAL A 66 11.24 -5.53 -5.75
C VAL A 66 11.62 -5.06 -4.35
N VAL A 67 12.89 -4.75 -4.13
CA VAL A 67 13.40 -4.32 -2.83
C VAL A 67 13.05 -2.86 -2.56
N TYR A 68 13.27 -2.00 -3.55
CA TYR A 68 13.24 -0.55 -3.35
C TYR A 68 11.89 0.07 -3.68
N SER A 69 11.22 -0.36 -4.75
CA SER A 69 10.04 0.33 -5.30
C SER A 69 8.72 -0.38 -5.08
N ALA A 70 8.68 -1.72 -5.19
CA ALA A 70 7.46 -2.50 -4.99
C ALA A 70 6.76 -2.25 -3.64
N PRO A 71 7.47 -2.08 -2.50
CA PRO A 71 6.82 -1.79 -1.22
C PRO A 71 5.97 -0.51 -1.29
N ASN A 72 6.44 0.54 -1.99
CA ASN A 72 5.71 1.80 -2.11
C ASN A 72 4.36 1.61 -2.82
N GLY A 73 4.33 0.85 -3.91
CA GLY A 73 3.09 0.52 -4.62
C GLY A 73 2.13 -0.32 -3.77
N LEU A 74 2.65 -1.33 -3.07
CA LEU A 74 1.88 -2.19 -2.17
C LEU A 74 1.27 -1.41 -1.01
N TRP A 75 2.03 -0.52 -0.38
CA TRP A 75 1.54 0.32 0.70
C TRP A 75 0.47 1.29 0.24
N VAL A 76 0.67 1.95 -0.91
CA VAL A 76 -0.36 2.85 -1.49
C VAL A 76 -1.64 2.07 -1.78
N ALA A 77 -1.54 0.91 -2.44
CA ALA A 77 -2.71 0.11 -2.79
C ALA A 77 -3.43 -0.40 -1.53
N GLY A 78 -2.70 -1.06 -0.63
CA GLY A 78 -3.27 -1.66 0.57
C GLY A 78 -3.87 -0.62 1.53
N SER A 79 -3.18 0.50 1.75
CA SER A 79 -3.68 1.57 2.63
C SER A 79 -4.91 2.25 2.04
N SER A 80 -4.96 2.45 0.72
CA SER A 80 -6.13 3.01 0.04
C SER A 80 -7.35 2.09 0.15
N VAL A 81 -7.15 0.78 0.00
CA VAL A 81 -8.22 -0.23 0.19
C VAL A 81 -8.71 -0.26 1.64
N LEU A 82 -7.79 -0.25 2.62
CA LEU A 82 -8.16 -0.20 4.03
C LEU A 82 -8.96 1.06 4.37
N LEU A 83 -8.55 2.20 3.83
CA LEU A 83 -9.26 3.46 4.04
C LEU A 83 -10.66 3.43 3.42
N MET A 84 -10.84 2.85 2.23
CA MET A 84 -12.18 2.62 1.67
C MET A 84 -13.04 1.70 2.55
N ALA A 85 -12.45 0.67 3.16
CA ALA A 85 -13.17 -0.27 4.02
C ALA A 85 -13.54 0.30 5.40
N ALA A 86 -12.83 1.35 5.84
CA ALA A 86 -13.04 2.01 7.13
C ALA A 86 -13.86 3.30 7.02
N ALA A 87 -13.82 3.97 5.87
CA ALA A 87 -14.48 5.25 5.66
C ALA A 87 -16.02 5.12 5.61
N PRO A 88 -16.76 6.17 5.99
CA PRO A 88 -18.19 6.27 5.73
C PRO A 88 -18.49 6.06 4.25
N SER A 89 -19.66 5.48 3.95
CA SER A 89 -20.06 5.09 2.59
C SER A 89 -20.32 6.23 1.58
N SER A 90 -19.82 7.44 1.88
CA SER A 90 -19.84 8.60 1.01
C SER A 90 -18.80 8.48 -0.10
N ILE A 91 -19.26 8.60 -1.35
CA ILE A 91 -18.39 8.65 -2.53
C ILE A 91 -17.34 9.75 -2.43
N ALA A 92 -17.69 10.90 -1.84
CA ALA A 92 -16.78 12.04 -1.71
C ALA A 92 -15.63 11.72 -0.75
N VAL A 93 -15.93 11.07 0.38
CA VAL A 93 -14.92 10.67 1.37
C VAL A 93 -13.98 9.61 0.79
N HIS A 94 -14.51 8.61 0.08
CA HIS A 94 -13.68 7.63 -0.61
C HIS A 94 -12.74 8.30 -1.63
N ARG A 95 -13.26 9.17 -2.50
CA ARG A 95 -12.42 9.89 -3.49
C ARG A 95 -11.33 10.71 -2.82
N MET A 96 -11.67 11.44 -1.74
CA MET A 96 -10.69 12.22 -0.99
C MET A 96 -9.55 11.33 -0.48
N GLY A 97 -9.87 10.18 0.10
CA GLY A 97 -8.88 9.21 0.56
C GLY A 97 -8.02 8.62 -0.55
N LEU A 98 -8.65 8.27 -1.69
CA LEU A 98 -7.97 7.75 -2.88
C LEU A 98 -7.01 8.75 -3.52
N PHE A 99 -7.20 10.06 -3.30
CA PHE A 99 -6.21 11.08 -3.66
C PHE A 99 -5.19 11.32 -2.55
N ALA A 100 -5.62 11.37 -1.29
CA ALA A 100 -4.76 11.72 -0.16
C ALA A 100 -3.57 10.76 -0.02
N ILE A 101 -3.80 9.45 -0.08
CA ILE A 101 -2.74 8.44 0.08
C ILE A 101 -1.64 8.58 -0.99
N PRO A 102 -1.94 8.52 -2.31
CA PRO A 102 -0.90 8.65 -3.33
C PRO A 102 -0.29 10.04 -3.38
N VAL A 103 -1.03 11.12 -3.10
CA VAL A 103 -0.46 12.48 -3.04
C VAL A 103 0.57 12.59 -1.91
N CYS A 104 0.27 12.05 -0.73
CA CYS A 104 1.24 12.00 0.37
C CYS A 104 2.47 11.17 -0.03
N ALA A 105 2.28 9.99 -0.63
CA ALA A 105 3.40 9.14 -1.06
C ALA A 105 4.28 9.83 -2.11
N LEU A 106 3.68 10.47 -3.14
CA LEU A 106 4.41 11.25 -4.13
C LEU A 106 5.13 12.44 -3.49
N GLY A 107 4.50 13.13 -2.53
CA GLY A 107 5.12 14.22 -1.79
C GLY A 107 6.35 13.77 -1.00
N LEU A 108 6.31 12.57 -0.40
CA LEU A 108 7.46 11.98 0.28
C LEU A 108 8.60 11.70 -0.70
N GLU A 109 8.31 11.18 -1.90
CA GLU A 109 9.34 10.95 -2.93
C GLU A 109 9.91 12.25 -3.51
N ILE A 110 9.06 13.21 -3.87
CA ILE A 110 9.50 14.52 -4.38
C ILE A 110 10.31 15.27 -3.32
N GLY A 111 9.96 15.15 -2.04
CA GLY A 111 10.72 15.74 -0.93
C GLY A 111 12.16 15.22 -0.81
N GLN A 112 12.47 14.05 -1.37
CA GLN A 112 13.83 13.51 -1.43
C GLN A 112 14.69 14.24 -2.46
N VAL A 113 14.11 14.81 -3.52
CA VAL A 113 14.84 15.64 -4.51
C VAL A 113 15.48 16.86 -3.84
N SER A 114 14.76 17.47 -2.89
CA SER A 114 15.23 18.64 -2.16
C SER A 114 16.06 18.29 -0.91
N THR A 115 16.35 17.01 -0.68
CA THR A 115 17.04 16.46 0.51
C THR A 115 16.35 16.75 1.86
N TRP A 116 15.13 17.30 1.85
CA TRP A 116 14.36 17.57 3.06
C TRP A 116 13.93 16.29 3.76
N ILE A 117 13.71 15.24 2.98
CA ILE A 117 13.36 13.91 3.47
C ILE A 117 14.55 12.98 3.20
N PRO A 118 15.06 12.25 4.21
CA PRO A 118 16.09 11.26 4.00
C PRO A 118 15.62 10.17 3.03
N GLY A 119 16.33 10.01 1.92
CA GLY A 119 15.98 9.05 0.87
C GLY A 119 16.78 9.28 -0.41
N THR A 120 16.47 8.50 -1.44
CA THR A 120 17.02 8.68 -2.79
C THR A 120 15.85 8.70 -3.75
N PHE A 121 15.65 9.83 -4.42
CA PHE A 121 14.60 9.94 -5.42
C PHE A 121 14.81 8.91 -6.54
N ASP A 122 13.84 8.02 -6.72
CA ASP A 122 13.84 7.00 -7.78
C ASP A 122 12.55 7.12 -8.63
N GLY A 123 12.71 7.19 -9.94
CA GLY A 123 11.58 7.21 -10.87
C GLY A 123 10.75 5.92 -10.84
N LEU A 124 11.35 4.77 -10.48
CA LEU A 124 10.62 3.52 -10.29
C LEU A 124 9.68 3.58 -9.08
N ASP A 125 10.01 4.37 -8.05
CA ASP A 125 9.13 4.56 -6.89
C ASP A 125 7.87 5.32 -7.30
N LEU A 126 7.99 6.32 -8.18
CA LEU A 126 6.84 7.03 -8.75
C LEU A 126 5.96 6.09 -9.57
N LEU A 127 6.56 5.21 -10.39
CA LEU A 127 5.82 4.21 -11.17
C LEU A 127 5.12 3.19 -10.26
N ALA A 128 5.75 2.76 -9.18
CA ALA A 128 5.15 1.87 -8.20
C ALA A 128 3.96 2.52 -7.50
N ILE A 129 4.10 3.78 -7.06
CA ILE A 129 3.01 4.56 -6.46
C ILE A 129 1.85 4.74 -7.46
N ALA A 130 2.16 5.11 -8.70
CA ALA A 130 1.17 5.32 -9.75
C ALA A 130 0.41 4.01 -10.08
N SER A 131 1.12 2.89 -10.20
CA SER A 131 0.50 1.59 -10.48
C SER A 131 -0.38 1.11 -9.34
N GLY A 132 0.09 1.21 -8.09
CA GLY A 132 -0.72 0.90 -6.90
C GLY A 132 -1.98 1.76 -6.82
N SER A 133 -1.85 3.07 -7.08
CA SER A 133 -3.00 3.98 -7.15
C SER A 133 -3.97 3.62 -8.27
N ALA A 134 -3.47 3.35 -9.48
CA ALA A 134 -4.29 3.01 -10.64
C ALA A 134 -5.13 1.76 -10.39
N VAL A 135 -4.55 0.70 -9.81
CA VAL A 135 -5.27 -0.53 -9.47
C VAL A 135 -6.46 -0.25 -8.55
N VAL A 136 -6.26 0.58 -7.51
CA VAL A 136 -7.34 0.91 -6.57
C VAL A 136 -8.39 1.80 -7.21
N TRP A 137 -8.00 2.76 -8.05
CA TRP A 137 -8.96 3.57 -8.82
C TRP A 137 -9.82 2.71 -9.75
N MET A 138 -9.23 1.75 -10.46
CA MET A 138 -9.97 0.81 -11.31
C MET A 138 -10.97 -0.01 -10.48
N TYR A 139 -10.53 -0.53 -9.34
CA TYR A 139 -11.41 -1.26 -8.42
C TYR A 139 -12.56 -0.37 -7.90
N PHE A 140 -12.27 0.87 -7.52
CA PHE A 140 -13.29 1.81 -7.07
C PHE A 140 -14.35 2.10 -8.13
N PHE A 141 -13.93 2.39 -9.37
CA PHE A 141 -14.87 2.61 -10.48
C PHE A 141 -15.69 1.36 -10.80
N TYR A 142 -15.08 0.17 -10.70
CA TYR A 142 -15.79 -1.10 -10.82
C TYR A 142 -16.91 -1.22 -9.76
N CYS A 143 -16.63 -0.92 -8.48
CA CYS A 143 -17.64 -0.94 -7.42
C CYS A 143 -18.75 0.09 -7.64
N VAL A 144 -18.40 1.32 -8.05
CA VAL A 144 -19.36 2.39 -8.29
C VAL A 144 -20.31 2.05 -9.45
N SER A 145 -19.77 1.51 -10.55
CA SER A 145 -20.57 1.13 -11.73
C SER A 145 -21.57 0.03 -11.43
N HIS A 146 -21.15 -1.06 -10.78
CA HIS A 146 -22.03 -2.19 -10.46
C HIS A 146 -23.14 -1.81 -9.47
N HIS A 147 -22.83 -0.98 -8.47
CA HIS A 147 -23.86 -0.52 -7.52
C HIS A 147 -24.86 0.47 -8.13
N SER A 148 -24.50 1.13 -9.23
CA SER A 148 -25.42 2.02 -9.96
C SER A 148 -26.42 1.26 -10.84
N THR A 149 -26.02 0.09 -11.35
CA THR A 149 -26.89 -0.79 -12.16
C THR A 149 -27.94 -1.48 -11.28
N ASP A 150 -27.53 -2.00 -10.12
CA ASP A 150 -28.39 -2.74 -9.21
C ASP A 150 -29.57 -1.89 -8.68
N ARG A 151 -29.31 -0.61 -8.37
CA ARG A 151 -30.36 0.35 -7.97
C ARG A 151 -31.37 0.71 -9.06
N ARG A 152 -31.03 0.54 -10.35
CA ARG A 152 -31.98 0.80 -11.44
C ARG A 152 -32.94 -0.36 -11.65
N HIS A 153 -32.52 -1.59 -11.32
CA HIS A 153 -33.38 -2.76 -11.43
C HIS A 153 -34.41 -2.84 -10.29
N THR A 154 -34.07 -2.39 -9.08
CA THR A 154 -35.00 -2.39 -7.94
C THR A 154 -36.05 -1.29 -7.97
N LEU A 155 -35.87 -0.24 -8.77
CA LEU A 155 -36.85 0.86 -8.92
C LEU A 155 -37.83 0.66 -10.09
N ASN A 156 -37.55 -0.32 -10.97
CA ASN A 156 -38.33 -0.58 -12.18
C ASN A 156 -39.13 -1.91 -12.13
N GLY A 157 -39.21 -2.56 -10.97
CA GLY A 157 -40.01 -3.77 -10.71
C GLY A 157 -40.91 -3.56 -9.51
#